data_AF-A0A239PSV0-F1
#
_entry.id   AF-A0A239PSV0-F1
#
_cell.length_a   1.000
_cell.length_b   1.000
_cell.length_c   1.000
_cell.angle_alpha   90.00
_cell.angle_beta   90.00
_cell.angle_gamma   90.00
#
_symmetry.space_group_name_H-M   'P 1'
#
loop_
_entity.id
_entity.type
_entity.pdbx_description
1 polymer ?
#
loop_
_entity_poly.entity_id
_entity_poly.type
_entity_poly.pdbx_seq_one_letter_code
_entity_poly.pdbx_strand_id
1 'polypeptide(L)'
;MTVLRRIVAAGFFGALAFAVGLMATFGPAQQILADPELQSAKFIAAFAGDPPPRMNASPFVLPLGVLVAGLAHATAFQLVYRGLPRNWFAAGLVYGLAAWLIGALWFEFYLPWNVMLEPWPLAALELACWLGVSLLTGLAIACVFRKVLRAPPQPLIM
;
A
#
# COMPACT_ATOMS: atom_id res chain seq x y z
N MET A 1 11.65 16.57 -16.26
CA MET A 1 10.87 15.33 -16.40
C MET A 1 9.40 15.70 -16.57
N THR A 2 8.78 15.28 -17.66
CA THR A 2 7.33 15.48 -17.90
C THR A 2 6.52 14.83 -16.78
N VAL A 3 5.26 15.25 -16.61
CA VAL A 3 4.36 14.69 -15.59
C VAL A 3 4.23 13.17 -15.76
N LEU A 4 3.97 12.70 -16.99
CA LEU A 4 3.84 11.27 -17.28
C LEU A 4 5.10 10.47 -16.90
N ARG A 5 6.29 10.91 -17.33
CA ARG A 5 7.55 10.22 -16.99
C ARG A 5 7.78 10.15 -15.48
N ARG A 6 7.34 11.17 -14.74
CA ARG A 6 7.43 11.22 -13.28
C ARG A 6 6.49 10.23 -12.63
N ILE A 7 5.24 10.17 -13.07
CA ILE A 7 4.26 9.21 -12.55
C ILE A 7 4.77 7.78 -12.80
N VAL A 8 5.24 7.48 -14.02
CA VAL A 8 5.76 6.15 -14.35
C VAL A 8 6.96 5.78 -13.49
N ALA A 9 7.94 6.68 -13.36
CA ALA A 9 9.11 6.43 -12.52
C ALA A 9 8.73 6.26 -11.04
N ALA A 10 7.93 7.17 -10.49
CA ALA A 10 7.48 7.11 -9.11
C ALA A 10 6.61 5.87 -8.85
N GLY A 11 5.79 5.45 -9.81
CA GLY A 11 4.95 4.27 -9.68
C GLY A 11 5.76 2.98 -9.68
N PHE A 12 6.80 2.90 -10.51
CA PHE A 12 7.74 1.77 -10.48
C PHE A 12 8.49 1.68 -9.14
N PHE A 13 9.06 2.80 -8.65
CA PHE A 13 9.73 2.81 -7.34
C PHE A 13 8.77 2.59 -6.18
N GLY A 14 7.54 3.09 -6.28
CA GLY A 14 6.46 2.83 -5.33
C GLY A 14 6.11 1.34 -5.28
N ALA A 15 5.96 0.67 -6.44
CA ALA A 15 5.72 -0.76 -6.51
C ALA A 15 6.86 -1.58 -5.90
N LEU A 16 8.11 -1.21 -6.16
CA LEU A 16 9.27 -1.86 -5.54
C LEU A 16 9.25 -1.70 -4.01
N ALA A 17 8.99 -0.48 -3.53
CA ALA A 17 8.91 -0.21 -2.10
C ALA A 17 7.72 -0.92 -1.43
N PHE A 18 6.60 -1.07 -2.15
CA PHE A 18 5.45 -1.85 -1.71
C PHE A 18 5.84 -3.32 -1.54
N ALA A 19 6.50 -3.93 -2.54
CA ALA A 19 6.97 -5.31 -2.47
C ALA A 19 7.97 -5.52 -1.31
N VAL A 20 8.93 -4.59 -1.14
CA VAL A 20 9.86 -4.61 -0.01
C VAL A 20 9.11 -4.49 1.32
N GLY A 21 8.10 -3.62 1.39
CA GLY A 21 7.25 -3.46 2.57
C GLY A 21 6.50 -4.74 2.91
N LEU A 22 5.92 -5.42 1.92
CA LEU A 22 5.27 -6.72 2.12
C LEU A 22 6.26 -7.73 2.72
N MET A 23 7.45 -7.86 2.11
CA MET A 23 8.47 -8.81 2.59
C MET A 23 8.95 -8.47 4.00
N ALA A 24 9.15 -7.19 4.30
CA ALA A 24 9.67 -6.74 5.59
C ALA A 24 8.64 -6.81 6.72
N THR A 25 7.35 -6.70 6.42
CA THR A 25 6.27 -6.64 7.43
C THR A 25 5.45 -7.92 7.46
N PHE A 26 4.83 -8.30 6.35
CA PHE A 26 4.02 -9.52 6.24
C PHE A 26 4.88 -10.79 6.23
N GLY A 27 6.08 -10.75 5.65
CA GLY A 27 7.00 -11.91 5.63
C GLY A 27 7.18 -12.58 7.00
N PRO A 28 7.62 -11.85 8.04
CA PRO A 28 7.73 -12.41 9.39
C PRO A 28 6.36 -12.62 10.07
N ALA A 29 5.35 -11.79 9.80
CA ALA A 29 4.02 -11.92 10.40
C ALA A 29 3.27 -13.17 9.90
N GLN A 30 3.63 -13.71 8.73
CA GLN A 30 2.87 -14.78 8.08
C GLN A 30 2.83 -16.08 8.89
N GLN A 31 3.82 -16.33 9.75
CA GLN A 31 3.81 -17.48 10.64
C GLN A 31 2.65 -17.44 11.65
N ILE A 32 2.20 -16.24 12.00
CA ILE A 32 1.07 -16.00 12.90
C ILE A 32 -0.22 -15.87 12.10
N LEU A 33 -0.20 -15.07 11.02
CA LEU A 33 -1.39 -14.78 10.20
C LEU A 33 -1.93 -16.03 9.47
N ALA A 34 -1.06 -16.98 9.14
CA ALA A 34 -1.43 -18.23 8.47
C ALA A 34 -1.62 -19.42 9.43
N ASP A 35 -1.57 -19.22 10.75
CA ASP A 35 -1.81 -20.28 11.72
C ASP A 35 -3.31 -20.65 11.74
N PRO A 36 -3.70 -21.87 11.33
CA PRO A 36 -5.11 -22.26 11.30
C PRO A 36 -5.75 -22.32 12.70
N GLU A 37 -4.97 -22.49 13.76
CA GLU A 37 -5.47 -22.49 15.15
C GLU A 37 -5.81 -21.07 15.65
N LEU A 38 -5.22 -20.06 15.03
CA LEU A 38 -5.47 -18.64 15.34
C LEU A 38 -6.48 -18.01 14.39
N GLN A 39 -6.76 -18.62 13.24
CA GLN A 39 -7.60 -18.06 12.19
C GLN A 39 -9.09 -18.42 12.31
N SER A 40 -9.93 -17.63 11.66
CA SER A 40 -11.34 -17.96 11.54
C SER A 40 -11.56 -19.10 10.53
N ALA A 41 -12.53 -19.97 10.79
CA ALA A 41 -12.89 -21.03 9.85
C ALA A 41 -13.28 -20.48 8.46
N LYS A 42 -13.86 -19.28 8.41
CA LYS A 42 -14.26 -18.64 7.15
C LYS A 42 -13.07 -18.12 6.36
N PHE A 43 -12.09 -17.53 7.03
CA PHE A 43 -10.84 -17.09 6.41
C PHE A 43 -10.08 -18.30 5.84
N ILE A 44 -9.95 -19.38 6.63
CA ILE A 44 -9.31 -20.63 6.19
C ILE A 44 -10.01 -21.18 4.95
N ALA A 45 -11.35 -21.26 4.96
CA ALA A 45 -12.11 -21.73 3.81
C ALA A 45 -11.90 -20.86 2.55
N ALA A 46 -11.73 -19.54 2.70
CA ALA A 46 -11.49 -18.64 1.57
C ALA A 46 -10.08 -18.76 0.97
N PHE A 47 -9.06 -19.04 1.80
CA PHE A 47 -7.66 -19.11 1.36
C PHE A 47 -7.17 -20.51 0.99
N ALA A 48 -7.73 -21.55 1.61
CA ALA A 48 -7.35 -22.95 1.40
C ALA A 48 -8.41 -23.79 0.67
N GLY A 49 -9.61 -23.24 0.44
CA GLY A 49 -10.68 -23.92 -0.28
C GLY A 49 -10.53 -23.87 -1.80
N ASP A 50 -11.39 -24.65 -2.49
CA ASP A 50 -11.50 -24.67 -3.94
C ASP A 50 -12.68 -23.81 -4.44
N PRO A 51 -12.50 -22.98 -5.48
CA PRO A 51 -11.24 -22.73 -6.18
C PRO A 51 -10.28 -21.87 -5.35
N PRO A 52 -8.95 -22.05 -5.51
CA PRO A 52 -7.98 -21.29 -4.75
C PRO A 52 -7.99 -19.80 -5.14
N PRO A 53 -7.49 -18.90 -4.27
CA PRO A 53 -7.28 -17.51 -4.62
C PRO A 53 -6.47 -17.35 -5.91
N ARG A 54 -6.82 -16.35 -6.73
CA ARG A 54 -6.17 -16.12 -8.04
C ARG A 54 -4.65 -15.94 -7.94
N MET A 55 -4.17 -15.37 -6.84
CA MET A 55 -2.73 -15.22 -6.57
C MET A 55 -2.01 -16.56 -6.36
N ASN A 56 -2.72 -17.59 -5.92
CA ASN A 56 -2.19 -18.95 -5.79
C ASN A 56 -2.27 -19.67 -7.15
N ALA A 57 -3.35 -19.44 -7.90
CA ALA A 57 -3.55 -20.06 -9.21
C ALA A 57 -2.64 -19.51 -10.32
N SER A 58 -2.14 -18.27 -10.19
CA SER A 58 -1.28 -17.64 -11.19
C SER A 58 -0.20 -16.76 -10.56
N PRO A 59 1.09 -17.05 -10.83
CA PRO A 59 2.21 -16.36 -10.19
C PRO A 59 2.34 -14.89 -10.60
N PHE A 60 1.69 -14.46 -11.69
CA PHE A 60 1.77 -13.09 -12.20
C PHE A 60 0.75 -12.14 -11.59
N VAL A 61 -0.30 -12.65 -10.95
CA VAL A 61 -1.39 -11.83 -10.41
C VAL A 61 -0.87 -10.86 -9.34
N LEU A 62 -0.06 -11.35 -8.40
CA LEU A 62 0.47 -10.52 -7.32
C LEU A 62 1.48 -9.47 -7.84
N PRO A 63 2.52 -9.81 -8.63
CA PRO A 63 3.43 -8.80 -9.19
C PRO A 63 2.72 -7.74 -10.03
N LEU A 64 1.74 -8.13 -10.84
CA LEU A 64 0.95 -7.19 -11.63
C LEU A 64 0.11 -6.27 -10.73
N GLY A 65 -0.53 -6.83 -9.70
CA GLY A 65 -1.29 -6.07 -8.71
C GLY A 65 -0.42 -5.03 -7.99
N VAL A 66 0.78 -5.40 -7.56
CA VAL A 66 1.74 -4.50 -6.91
C VAL A 66 2.21 -3.39 -7.87
N LEU A 67 2.47 -3.72 -9.13
CA LEU A 67 2.83 -2.73 -10.14
C LEU A 67 1.70 -1.71 -10.38
N VAL A 68 0.46 -2.19 -10.54
CA VAL A 68 -0.72 -1.34 -10.72
C VAL A 68 -0.95 -0.48 -9.48
N ALA A 69 -0.81 -1.03 -8.28
CA ALA A 69 -0.92 -0.28 -7.02
C ALA A 69 0.13 0.84 -6.95
N GLY A 70 1.39 0.56 -7.29
CA GLY A 70 2.45 1.58 -7.35
C GLY A 70 2.11 2.72 -8.31
N LEU A 71 1.65 2.41 -9.52
CA LEU A 71 1.21 3.42 -10.50
C LEU A 71 0.01 4.24 -10.01
N ALA A 72 -0.95 3.59 -9.36
CA ALA A 72 -2.11 4.26 -8.78
C ALA A 72 -1.70 5.22 -7.65
N HIS A 73 -0.82 4.79 -6.74
CA HIS A 73 -0.28 5.64 -5.68
C HIS A 73 0.50 6.83 -6.24
N ALA A 74 1.36 6.63 -7.24
CA ALA A 74 2.11 7.72 -7.87
C ALA A 74 1.19 8.73 -8.56
N THR A 75 0.11 8.26 -9.17
CA THR A 75 -0.93 9.11 -9.78
C THR A 75 -1.66 9.91 -8.70
N ALA A 76 -2.11 9.26 -7.63
CA ALA A 76 -2.76 9.93 -6.50
C ALA A 76 -1.85 10.97 -5.85
N PHE A 77 -0.56 10.65 -5.63
CA PHE A 77 0.43 11.59 -5.13
C PHE A 77 0.56 12.81 -6.05
N GLN A 78 0.63 12.59 -7.37
CA GLN A 78 0.69 13.68 -8.36
C GLN A 78 -0.54 14.59 -8.36
N LEU A 79 -1.71 14.12 -7.92
CA LEU A 79 -2.91 14.93 -7.78
C LEU A 79 -2.87 15.79 -6.52
N VAL A 80 -2.31 15.28 -5.42
CA VAL A 80 -2.39 15.93 -4.10
C VAL A 80 -1.09 16.62 -3.67
N TYR A 81 0.03 16.45 -4.38
CA TYR A 81 1.37 16.86 -3.91
C TYR A 81 1.48 18.35 -3.56
N ARG A 82 0.63 19.22 -4.14
CA ARG A 82 0.63 20.67 -3.85
C ARG A 82 0.16 20.99 -2.44
N GLY A 83 -0.65 20.12 -1.83
CA GLY A 83 -1.11 20.25 -0.44
C GLY A 83 -0.21 19.53 0.58
N LEU A 84 0.82 18.82 0.12
CA LEU A 84 1.74 18.08 0.99
C LEU A 84 2.90 18.98 1.48
N PRO A 85 3.57 18.61 2.58
CA PRO A 85 4.80 19.27 3.02
C PRO A 85 5.84 19.40 1.89
N ARG A 86 6.62 20.49 1.88
CA ARG A 86 7.69 20.67 0.87
C ARG A 86 8.90 19.76 1.09
N ASN A 87 9.09 19.28 2.33
CA ASN A 87 10.09 18.27 2.65
C ASN A 87 9.58 16.90 2.16
N TRP A 88 10.34 16.24 1.28
CA TRP A 88 9.93 14.97 0.66
C TRP A 88 9.70 13.85 1.67
N PHE A 89 10.46 13.82 2.77
CA PHE A 89 10.32 12.80 3.80
C PHE A 89 9.00 12.99 4.54
N ALA A 90 8.72 14.21 5.00
CA ALA A 90 7.44 14.55 5.62
C ALA A 90 6.25 14.36 4.67
N ALA A 91 6.40 14.71 3.39
CA ALA A 91 5.38 14.48 2.36
C ALA A 91 5.08 12.99 2.17
N GLY A 92 6.12 12.16 2.13
CA GLY A 92 6.00 10.71 2.00
C GLY A 92 5.31 10.08 3.20
N LEU A 93 5.65 10.50 4.43
CA LEU A 93 4.98 10.05 5.64
C LEU A 93 3.52 10.47 5.70
N VAL A 94 3.21 11.74 5.42
CA VAL A 94 1.83 12.24 5.41
C VAL A 94 1.00 11.52 4.36
N TYR A 95 1.53 11.35 3.15
CA TYR A 95 0.85 10.62 2.09
C TYR A 95 0.66 9.15 2.43
N GLY A 96 1.70 8.47 2.93
CA GLY A 96 1.63 7.06 3.32
C GLY A 96 0.63 6.81 4.45
N LEU A 97 0.61 7.68 5.46
CA LEU A 97 -0.38 7.62 6.54
C LEU A 97 -1.80 7.86 6.02
N ALA A 98 -1.98 8.85 5.15
CA ALA A 98 -3.29 9.10 4.53
C ALA A 98 -3.76 7.89 3.71
N ALA A 99 -2.88 7.29 2.91
CA ALA A 99 -3.16 6.09 2.12
C ALA A 99 -3.55 4.90 3.00
N TRP A 100 -2.86 4.71 4.13
CA TRP A 100 -3.21 3.69 5.12
C TRP A 100 -4.58 3.94 5.77
N LEU A 101 -4.86 5.19 6.19
CA LEU A 101 -6.13 5.57 6.81
C LEU A 101 -7.33 5.37 5.88
N ILE A 102 -7.19 5.68 4.59
CA ILE A 102 -8.31 5.59 3.63
C ILE A 102 -8.44 4.20 3.00
N GLY A 103 -7.33 3.48 2.83
CA GLY A 103 -7.29 2.19 2.15
C GLY A 103 -7.32 1.04 3.15
N ALA A 104 -6.22 0.86 3.87
CA ALA A 104 -6.03 -0.30 4.75
C ALA A 104 -7.02 -0.30 5.91
N LEU A 105 -7.23 0.81 6.60
CA LEU A 105 -8.13 0.85 7.76
C LEU A 105 -9.56 0.40 7.40
N TRP A 106 -10.12 0.90 6.29
CA TRP A 106 -11.44 0.49 5.83
C TRP A 106 -11.45 -0.96 5.33
N PHE A 107 -10.43 -1.36 4.57
CA PHE A 107 -10.33 -2.72 4.05
C PHE A 107 -10.26 -3.76 5.18
N GLU A 108 -9.37 -3.55 6.15
CA GLU A 108 -9.16 -4.43 7.31
C GLU A 108 -10.40 -4.52 8.20
N PHE A 109 -11.07 -3.39 8.43
CA PHE A 109 -12.35 -3.36 9.14
C PHE A 109 -13.43 -4.13 8.39
N TYR A 110 -13.63 -3.84 7.11
CA TYR A 110 -14.76 -4.37 6.35
C TYR A 110 -14.58 -5.84 5.99
N LEU A 111 -13.42 -6.22 5.45
CA LEU A 111 -13.20 -7.53 4.86
C LEU A 111 -12.62 -8.55 5.87
N PRO A 112 -11.37 -8.46 6.33
CA PRO A 112 -10.81 -9.40 7.31
C PRO A 112 -11.62 -9.52 8.61
N TRP A 113 -11.80 -8.41 9.34
CA TRP A 113 -12.48 -8.46 10.64
C TRP A 113 -13.98 -8.76 10.51
N ASN A 114 -14.72 -7.96 9.73
CA ASN A 114 -16.18 -8.07 9.69
C ASN A 114 -16.68 -9.20 8.76
N VAL A 115 -16.26 -9.25 7.49
CA VAL A 115 -16.78 -10.24 6.54
C VAL A 115 -16.14 -11.62 6.76
N MET A 116 -14.82 -11.69 6.97
CA MET A 116 -14.11 -12.95 7.16
C MET A 116 -14.09 -13.42 8.61
N LEU A 117 -14.62 -12.62 9.55
CA LEU A 117 -14.68 -12.96 10.98
C LEU A 117 -13.31 -13.26 11.57
N GLU A 118 -12.27 -12.62 11.04
CA GLU A 118 -10.92 -12.77 11.54
C GLU A 118 -10.83 -12.22 12.98
N PRO A 119 -10.14 -12.94 13.91
CA PRO A 119 -9.94 -12.44 15.26
C PRO A 119 -9.26 -11.07 15.26
N TRP A 120 -9.78 -10.16 16.09
CA TRP A 120 -9.31 -8.77 16.13
C TRP A 120 -7.79 -8.61 16.30
N PRO A 121 -7.03 -9.46 17.04
CA PRO A 121 -5.59 -9.31 17.15
C PRO A 121 -4.86 -9.54 15.82
N LEU A 122 -5.39 -10.43 14.97
CA LEU A 122 -4.81 -10.72 13.66
C LEU A 122 -5.09 -9.57 12.69
N ALA A 123 -6.35 -9.11 12.60
CA ALA A 123 -6.68 -7.93 11.79
C ALA A 123 -5.89 -6.68 12.22
N ALA A 124 -5.65 -6.50 13.53
CA ALA A 124 -4.80 -5.42 14.04
C ALA A 124 -3.32 -5.57 13.62
N LEU A 125 -2.81 -6.80 13.58
CA LEU A 125 -1.47 -7.11 13.08
C LEU A 125 -1.36 -6.83 11.57
N GLU A 126 -2.32 -7.29 10.76
CA GLU A 126 -2.36 -7.01 9.32
C GLU A 126 -2.39 -5.50 9.06
N LEU A 127 -3.23 -4.78 9.80
CA LEU A 127 -3.32 -3.33 9.73
C LEU A 127 -1.98 -2.64 10.07
N ALA A 128 -1.23 -3.14 11.07
CA ALA A 128 0.10 -2.63 11.38
C ALA A 128 1.13 -2.93 10.28
N CYS A 129 1.07 -4.12 9.65
CA CYS A 129 1.92 -4.45 8.51
C CYS A 129 1.62 -3.52 7.32
N TRP A 130 0.35 -3.28 7.02
CA TRP A 130 -0.06 -2.34 5.97
C TRP A 130 0.39 -0.90 6.20
N LEU A 131 0.51 -0.47 7.46
CA LEU A 131 1.08 0.85 7.77
C LEU A 131 2.52 0.92 7.29
N GLY A 132 3.34 -0.09 7.60
CA GLY A 132 4.72 -0.16 7.13
C GLY A 132 4.83 -0.14 5.59
N VAL A 133 4.01 -0.94 4.90
CA VAL A 133 3.94 -0.95 3.42
C VAL A 133 3.60 0.43 2.87
N SER A 134 2.58 1.09 3.45
CA SER A 134 2.08 2.38 2.98
C SER A 134 3.09 3.50 3.20
N LEU A 135 3.78 3.50 4.35
CA LEU A 135 4.83 4.47 4.66
C LEU A 135 6.03 4.32 3.71
N LEU A 136 6.52 3.11 3.48
CA LEU A 136 7.62 2.85 2.54
C LEU A 136 7.27 3.26 1.11
N THR A 137 6.06 2.93 0.67
CA THR A 137 5.53 3.30 -0.65
C THR A 137 5.45 4.82 -0.81
N GLY A 138 4.89 5.51 0.19
CA GLY A 138 4.79 6.97 0.21
C GLY A 138 6.15 7.66 0.18
N LEU A 139 7.12 7.17 0.95
CA LEU A 139 8.49 7.69 0.97
C LEU A 139 9.19 7.52 -0.39
N ALA A 140 9.07 6.34 -1.01
CA ALA A 140 9.67 6.08 -2.32
C ALA A 140 9.12 7.00 -3.41
N ILE A 141 7.79 7.18 -3.45
CA ILE A 141 7.13 8.09 -4.39
C ILE A 141 7.56 9.54 -4.13
N ALA A 142 7.50 10.00 -2.87
CA ALA A 142 7.86 11.38 -2.53
C ALA A 142 9.35 11.69 -2.84
N CYS A 143 10.24 10.71 -2.69
CA CYS A 143 11.65 10.86 -3.06
C CYS A 143 11.82 11.17 -4.56
N VAL A 144 11.07 10.50 -5.44
CA VAL A 144 11.05 10.82 -6.88
C VAL A 144 10.50 12.22 -7.14
N PHE A 145 9.52 12.66 -6.34
CA PHE A 145 8.90 13.99 -6.41
C PHE A 145 9.70 15.12 -5.75
N ARG A 146 10.84 14.82 -5.09
CA ARG A 146 11.59 15.76 -4.24
C ARG A 146 11.86 17.13 -4.87
N LYS A 147 12.17 17.18 -6.17
CA LYS A 147 12.49 18.44 -6.87
C LYS A 147 11.25 19.33 -7.04
N VAL A 148 10.09 18.70 -7.20
CA VAL A 148 8.82 19.36 -7.48
C VAL A 148 8.18 19.85 -6.19
N LEU A 149 8.31 19.09 -5.10
CA LEU A 149 7.86 19.50 -3.76
C LEU A 149 8.63 20.73 -3.24
N ARG A 150 9.89 20.91 -3.67
CA ARG A 150 10.71 22.09 -3.32
C ARG A 150 10.43 23.32 -4.17
N ALA A 151 9.78 23.16 -5.33
CA ALA A 151 9.50 24.29 -6.20
C ALA A 151 8.48 25.24 -5.53
N PRO A 152 8.64 26.56 -5.67
CA PRO A 152 7.63 27.50 -5.20
C PRO A 152 6.29 27.21 -5.90
N PRO A 153 5.15 27.37 -5.20
CA PRO A 153 3.84 27.19 -5.81
C PRO A 153 3.73 28.17 -6.98
N GLN A 154 3.48 27.65 -8.18
CA GLN A 154 3.13 28.52 -9.28
C GLN A 154 1.74 29.10 -9.00
N PRO A 155 1.52 30.39 -9.27
CA PRO A 155 0.19 30.97 -9.13
C PRO A 155 -0.79 30.14 -9.96
N LEU A 156 -1.94 29.82 -9.36
CA LEU A 156 -3.08 29.35 -10.13
C LEU A 156 -3.43 30.48 -11.09
N ILE A 157 -3.09 30.31 -12.36
CA ILE A 157 -3.68 31.12 -13.42
C ILE A 157 -5.14 30.67 -13.45
N MET A 158 -5.99 31.43 -12.75
CA MET A 158 -7.45 31.38 -12.86
C MET A 158 -7.87 32.20 -14.07
#